data_AF-A0A7C7TQB2-F1
#
_entry.id   AF-A0A7C7TQB2-F1
#
_cell.length_a   1.000
_cell.length_b   1.000
_cell.length_c   1.000
_cell.angle_alpha   90.00
_cell.angle_beta   90.00
_cell.angle_gamma   90.00
#
_symmetry.space_group_name_H-M   'P 1'
#
loop_
_entity.id
_entity.type
_entity.pdbx_description
1 polymer ?
#
loop_
_entity_poly.entity_id
_entity_poly.type
_entity_poly.pdbx_seq_one_letter_code
_entity_poly.pdbx_strand_id
1 'polypeptide(L)'
;MLNSLWSRYTRTLSLVLVLLLAIVLELFEVRTSIYGNALPFFEWMRNSFWFGVIGTNYGSFYATVQAVHLLSMAVIGGTVLAADLRLLGVIFRDIPSETLTRGTHKCFRISLTVAIATGIFCAAGVADKVYYMEVFWIKMLVLISGSCFVFLFKQPLLNSRPHDEINPWTLRLLAVTSLLIWFTVAATGRWIGFS
;
A
#
# COMPACT_ATOMS: atom_id res chain seq x y z
N MET A 1 -16.76 27.13 18.76
CA MET A 1 -15.93 25.99 19.22
C MET A 1 -15.79 24.89 18.18
N LEU A 2 -16.85 24.46 17.48
CA LEU A 2 -16.77 23.44 16.42
C LEU A 2 -15.83 23.83 15.26
N ASN A 3 -15.88 25.08 14.79
CA ASN A 3 -15.03 25.53 13.68
C ASN A 3 -13.52 25.55 14.00
N SER A 4 -13.14 25.74 15.28
CA SER A 4 -11.72 25.72 15.68
C SER A 4 -11.16 24.31 15.84
N LEU A 5 -12.00 23.35 16.22
CA LEU A 5 -11.64 21.93 16.24
C LEU A 5 -11.52 21.38 14.83
N TRP A 6 -12.43 21.75 13.94
CA TRP A 6 -12.41 21.35 12.54
C TRP A 6 -11.11 21.77 11.85
N SER A 7 -10.74 23.06 11.96
CA SER A 7 -9.49 23.59 11.42
C SER A 7 -8.24 22.88 11.97
N ARG A 8 -8.20 22.58 13.28
CA ARG A 8 -7.03 22.01 13.97
C ARG A 8 -6.82 20.52 13.70
N TYR A 9 -7.91 19.78 13.42
CA TYR A 9 -7.88 18.32 13.25
C TYR A 9 -8.37 17.83 11.89
N THR A 10 -8.52 18.71 10.89
CA THR A 10 -8.97 18.36 9.53
C THR A 10 -8.33 17.08 9.01
N ARG A 11 -6.99 16.94 9.12
CA ARG A 11 -6.26 15.76 8.65
C ARG A 11 -6.60 14.47 9.41
N THR A 12 -6.81 14.56 10.73
CA THR A 12 -7.19 13.42 11.57
C THR A 12 -8.65 13.03 11.33
N LEU A 13 -9.53 14.01 11.21
CA LEU A 13 -10.94 13.81 10.85
C LEU A 13 -11.07 13.18 9.46
N SER A 14 -10.29 13.65 8.47
CA SER A 14 -10.24 13.02 7.14
C SER A 14 -9.79 11.57 7.21
N LEU A 15 -8.77 11.24 8.00
CA LEU A 15 -8.33 9.85 8.20
C LEU A 15 -9.42 8.98 8.81
N VAL A 16 -10.04 9.43 9.89
CA VAL A 16 -11.13 8.70 10.56
C VAL A 16 -12.31 8.52 9.62
N LEU A 17 -12.66 9.54 8.83
CA LEU A 17 -13.72 9.48 7.84
C LEU A 17 -13.40 8.46 6.73
N VAL A 18 -12.15 8.41 6.25
CA VAL A 18 -11.71 7.43 5.25
C VAL A 18 -11.75 6.01 5.80
N LEU A 19 -11.31 5.80 7.05
CA LEU A 19 -11.36 4.49 7.70
C LEU A 19 -12.81 4.04 7.94
N LEU A 20 -13.69 4.94 8.39
CA LEU A 20 -15.12 4.68 8.54
C LEU A 20 -15.77 4.38 7.19
N LEU A 21 -15.42 5.12 6.14
CA LEU A 21 -15.91 4.87 4.79
C LEU A 21 -15.48 3.48 4.30
N ALA A 22 -14.22 3.07 4.54
CA ALA A 22 -13.75 1.73 4.20
C ALA A 22 -14.53 0.64 4.94
N ILE A 23 -14.80 0.82 6.24
CA ILE A 23 -15.60 -0.11 7.06
C ILE A 23 -17.05 -0.18 6.54
N VAL A 24 -17.64 0.97 6.22
CA VAL A 24 -19.00 1.09 5.68
C VAL A 24 -19.11 0.39 4.31
N LEU A 25 -18.14 0.59 3.41
CA LEU A 25 -18.13 -0.04 2.09
C LEU A 25 -18.05 -1.58 2.16
N GLU A 26 -17.33 -2.12 3.14
CA GLU A 26 -17.29 -3.56 3.42
C GLU A 26 -18.62 -4.06 4.03
N LEU A 27 -19.21 -3.32 4.97
CA LEU A 27 -20.50 -3.65 5.60
C LEU A 27 -21.67 -3.69 4.61
N PHE A 28 -21.64 -2.85 3.58
CA PHE A 28 -22.68 -2.80 2.55
C PHE A 28 -22.46 -3.78 1.39
N GLU A 29 -21.48 -4.68 1.49
CA GLU A 29 -21.11 -5.61 0.42
C GLU A 29 -20.93 -4.94 -0.95
N VAL A 30 -20.58 -3.64 -1.00
CA VAL A 30 -20.32 -2.92 -2.26
C VAL A 30 -19.30 -3.69 -3.11
N ARG A 31 -18.40 -4.37 -2.41
CA ARG A 31 -17.43 -5.34 -2.88
C ARG A 31 -18.04 -6.43 -3.79
N THR A 32 -19.12 -7.10 -3.41
CA THR A 32 -19.74 -8.19 -4.19
C THR A 32 -20.41 -7.67 -5.47
N SER A 33 -21.02 -6.48 -5.40
CA SER A 33 -21.60 -5.81 -6.57
C SER A 33 -20.55 -5.32 -7.57
N ILE A 34 -19.38 -4.88 -7.10
CA ILE A 34 -18.26 -4.50 -7.98
C ILE A 34 -17.63 -5.75 -8.60
N TYR A 35 -17.47 -6.84 -7.82
CA TYR A 35 -16.93 -8.10 -8.33
C TYR A 35 -17.72 -8.62 -9.51
N GLY A 36 -19.04 -8.82 -9.36
CA GLY A 36 -19.86 -9.40 -10.42
C GLY A 36 -19.76 -8.70 -11.78
N ASN A 37 -19.48 -7.38 -11.78
CA ASN A 37 -19.36 -6.59 -13.00
C ASN A 37 -17.92 -6.46 -13.53
N ALA A 38 -16.91 -6.84 -12.77
CA ALA A 38 -15.50 -6.72 -13.17
C ALA A 38 -14.99 -7.93 -13.97
N LEU A 39 -15.71 -9.07 -13.96
CA LEU A 39 -15.27 -10.29 -14.65
C LEU A 39 -14.89 -10.07 -16.13
N PRO A 40 -15.69 -9.36 -16.96
CA PRO A 40 -15.33 -9.13 -18.36
C PRO A 40 -13.99 -8.38 -18.53
N PHE A 41 -13.67 -7.51 -17.58
CA PHE A 41 -12.40 -6.78 -17.59
C PHE A 41 -11.21 -7.69 -17.29
N PHE A 42 -11.33 -8.62 -16.32
CA PHE A 42 -10.27 -9.60 -16.03
C PHE A 42 -10.07 -10.59 -17.18
N GLU A 43 -11.16 -11.02 -17.83
CA GLU A 43 -11.08 -11.85 -19.03
C GLU A 43 -10.39 -11.13 -20.19
N TRP A 44 -10.74 -9.87 -20.44
CA TRP A 44 -10.04 -9.03 -21.41
C TRP A 44 -8.55 -8.85 -21.05
N MET A 45 -8.23 -8.63 -19.77
CA MET A 45 -6.87 -8.45 -19.29
C MET A 45 -6.00 -9.70 -19.51
N ARG A 46 -6.59 -10.91 -19.43
CA ARG A 46 -5.86 -12.15 -19.75
C ARG A 46 -5.75 -12.37 -21.25
N ASN A 47 -6.86 -12.25 -21.97
CA ASN A 47 -6.99 -12.79 -23.32
C ASN A 47 -6.60 -11.80 -24.42
N SER A 48 -6.85 -10.51 -24.22
CA SER A 48 -6.69 -9.48 -25.26
C SER A 48 -5.60 -8.48 -24.94
N PHE A 49 -5.29 -8.29 -23.67
CA PHE A 49 -4.21 -7.41 -23.25
C PHE A 49 -2.86 -8.12 -23.40
N TRP A 50 -1.94 -7.51 -24.14
CA TRP A 50 -0.59 -8.01 -24.40
C TRP A 50 0.17 -8.50 -23.15
N PHE A 51 0.03 -7.85 -21.99
CA PHE A 51 0.67 -8.34 -20.75
C PHE A 51 0.07 -9.67 -20.27
N GLY A 52 -1.24 -9.86 -20.41
CA GLY A 52 -1.89 -11.12 -20.10
C GLY A 52 -1.42 -12.22 -21.04
N VAL A 53 -1.45 -11.96 -22.34
CA VAL A 53 -1.00 -12.92 -23.36
C VAL A 53 0.46 -13.32 -23.14
N ILE A 54 1.36 -12.37 -22.87
CA ILE A 54 2.77 -12.66 -22.59
C ILE A 54 2.91 -13.42 -21.27
N GLY A 55 2.23 -12.97 -20.21
CA GLY A 55 2.28 -13.56 -18.89
C GLY A 55 1.78 -15.00 -18.84
N THR A 56 0.77 -15.34 -19.64
CA THR A 56 0.22 -16.70 -19.73
C THR A 56 1.06 -17.62 -20.63
N ASN A 57 1.61 -17.12 -21.74
CA ASN A 57 2.31 -17.96 -22.72
C ASN A 57 3.82 -18.14 -22.44
N TYR A 58 4.46 -17.22 -21.72
CA TYR A 58 5.91 -17.24 -21.47
C TYR A 58 6.22 -17.29 -19.98
N GLY A 59 6.20 -18.50 -19.41
CA GLY A 59 6.42 -18.73 -17.97
C GLY A 59 7.74 -18.16 -17.43
N SER A 60 8.84 -18.25 -18.18
CA SER A 60 10.15 -17.71 -17.76
C SER A 60 10.14 -16.18 -17.67
N PHE A 61 9.46 -15.51 -18.60
CA PHE A 61 9.29 -14.06 -18.56
C PHE A 61 8.42 -13.66 -17.37
N TYR A 62 7.31 -14.38 -17.16
CA TYR A 62 6.45 -14.17 -16.00
C TYR A 62 7.21 -14.32 -14.68
N ALA A 63 8.00 -15.38 -14.53
CA ALA A 63 8.83 -15.62 -13.34
C ALA A 63 9.84 -14.49 -13.10
N THR A 64 10.43 -13.95 -14.17
CA THR A 64 11.38 -12.84 -14.08
C THR A 64 10.71 -11.56 -13.61
N VAL A 65 9.55 -11.20 -14.20
CA VAL A 65 8.78 -10.03 -13.76
C VAL A 65 8.28 -10.20 -12.32
N GLN A 66 7.86 -11.41 -11.95
CA GLN A 66 7.47 -11.74 -10.58
C GLN A 66 8.64 -11.60 -9.60
N ALA A 67 9.86 -12.00 -9.98
CA ALA A 67 11.04 -11.80 -9.15
C ALA A 67 11.32 -10.30 -8.92
N VAL A 68 11.22 -9.47 -9.97
CA VAL A 68 11.35 -8.01 -9.84
C VAL A 68 10.25 -7.43 -8.95
N HIS A 69 9.02 -7.91 -9.08
CA HIS A 69 7.91 -7.53 -8.19
C HIS A 69 8.25 -7.82 -6.73
N LEU A 70 8.72 -9.03 -6.41
CA LEU A 70 9.10 -9.41 -5.04
C LEU A 70 10.28 -8.60 -4.51
N LEU A 71 11.29 -8.32 -5.34
CA LEU A 71 12.41 -7.45 -4.97
C LEU A 71 11.93 -6.03 -4.64
N SER A 72 11.03 -5.47 -5.45
CA SER A 72 10.47 -4.14 -5.17
C SER A 72 9.69 -4.11 -3.86
N MET A 73 8.94 -5.17 -3.55
CA MET A 73 8.25 -5.33 -2.27
C MET A 73 9.22 -5.45 -1.09
N ALA A 74 10.34 -6.15 -1.26
CA ALA A 74 11.38 -6.23 -0.23
C ALA A 74 11.98 -4.84 0.07
N VAL A 75 12.21 -4.03 -0.97
CA VAL A 75 12.71 -2.65 -0.79
C VAL A 75 11.65 -1.75 -0.13
N ILE A 76 10.37 -1.88 -0.48
CA ILE A 76 9.28 -1.21 0.23
C ILE A 76 9.30 -1.60 1.71
N GLY A 77 9.34 -2.90 2.03
CA GLY A 77 9.41 -3.39 3.40
C GLY A 77 10.61 -2.83 4.16
N GLY A 78 11.80 -2.84 3.57
CA GLY A 78 13.01 -2.31 4.18
C GLY A 78 12.96 -0.80 4.43
N THR A 79 12.44 -0.02 3.48
CA THR A 79 12.29 1.44 3.63
C THR A 79 11.25 1.81 4.69
N VAL A 80 10.13 1.07 4.74
CA VAL A 80 9.08 1.23 5.76
C VAL A 80 9.64 0.88 7.14
N LEU A 81 10.29 -0.28 7.30
CA LEU A 81 10.90 -0.69 8.56
C LEU A 81 11.95 0.30 9.04
N ALA A 82 12.85 0.75 8.16
CA ALA A 82 13.89 1.71 8.51
C ALA A 82 13.30 3.03 9.03
N ALA A 83 12.33 3.60 8.29
CA ALA A 83 11.69 4.86 8.67
C ALA A 83 10.86 4.73 9.95
N ASP A 84 10.04 3.69 10.06
CA ASP A 84 9.03 3.57 11.13
C ASP A 84 9.65 3.12 12.45
N LEU A 85 10.58 2.18 12.43
CA LEU A 85 11.30 1.81 13.66
C LEU A 85 12.16 2.97 14.17
N ARG A 86 12.65 3.84 13.29
CA ARG A 86 13.32 5.07 13.71
C ARG A 86 12.36 6.08 14.33
N LEU A 87 11.16 6.27 13.79
CA LEU A 87 10.12 7.12 14.38
C LEU A 87 9.63 6.58 15.73
N LEU A 88 9.66 5.26 15.92
CA LEU A 88 9.40 4.61 17.21
C LEU A 88 10.57 4.70 18.20
N GLY A 89 11.76 5.12 17.74
CA GLY A 89 12.96 5.19 18.56
C GLY A 89 13.56 3.82 18.87
N VAL A 90 13.42 2.84 17.99
CA VAL A 90 13.99 1.48 18.14
C VAL A 90 15.38 1.39 17.51
N ILE A 91 15.56 1.93 16.30
CA ILE A 91 16.81 1.86 15.52
C ILE A 91 17.29 3.26 15.10
N PHE A 92 18.57 3.37 14.71
CA PHE A 92 19.20 4.59 14.18
C PHE A 92 18.99 5.85 15.05
N ARG A 93 19.01 5.69 16.38
CA ARG A 93 18.70 6.76 17.35
C ARG A 93 19.63 7.97 17.22
N ASP A 94 20.88 7.74 16.80
CA ASP A 94 21.91 8.77 16.65
C ASP A 94 21.75 9.62 15.37
N ILE A 95 20.87 9.21 14.45
CA ILE A 95 20.61 9.92 13.19
C ILE A 95 19.28 10.68 13.32
N PRO A 96 19.17 11.96 12.91
CA PRO A 96 17.90 12.67 12.88
C PRO A 96 16.84 11.91 12.08
N SER A 97 15.64 11.76 12.64
CA SER A 97 14.55 11.00 12.02
C SER A 97 14.16 11.51 10.63
N GLU A 98 14.26 12.81 10.41
CA GLU A 98 13.96 13.56 9.20
C GLU A 98 14.86 13.13 8.04
N THR A 99 16.15 12.94 8.32
CA THR A 99 17.13 12.48 7.36
C THR A 99 16.74 11.09 6.86
N LEU A 100 16.35 10.20 7.78
CA LEU A 100 15.99 8.84 7.43
C LEU A 100 14.63 8.77 6.72
N THR A 101 13.60 9.45 7.21
CA THR A 101 12.26 9.46 6.58
C THR A 101 12.31 10.05 5.18
N ARG A 102 13.06 11.15 4.95
CA ARG A 102 13.20 11.77 3.62
C ARG A 102 14.01 10.89 2.67
N GLY A 103 15.12 10.32 3.13
CA GLY A 103 15.98 9.45 2.33
C GLY A 103 15.26 8.17 1.90
N THR A 104 14.62 7.50 2.85
CA THR A 104 13.84 6.28 2.58
C THR A 104 12.61 6.54 1.72
N HIS A 105 11.96 7.70 1.84
CA HIS A 105 10.77 8.00 1.04
C HIS A 105 11.04 8.05 -0.47
N LYS A 106 12.20 8.56 -0.89
CA LYS A 106 12.58 8.57 -2.31
C LYS A 106 12.67 7.14 -2.86
N CYS A 107 13.33 6.25 -2.11
CA CYS A 107 13.45 4.83 -2.47
C CYS A 107 12.07 4.15 -2.47
N PHE A 108 11.29 4.35 -1.41
CA PHE A 108 9.92 3.85 -1.28
C PHE A 108 9.04 4.20 -2.48
N ARG A 109 9.09 5.46 -2.97
CA ARG A 109 8.31 5.90 -4.13
C ARG A 109 8.67 5.14 -5.40
N ILE A 110 9.96 4.98 -5.66
CA ILE A 110 10.45 4.26 -6.84
C ILE A 110 10.03 2.79 -6.74
N SER A 111 10.26 2.16 -5.59
CA SER A 111 9.91 0.75 -5.37
C SER A 111 8.40 0.51 -5.46
N LEU A 112 7.56 1.42 -4.96
CA LEU A 112 6.12 1.34 -5.09
C LEU A 112 5.67 1.43 -6.56
N THR A 113 6.24 2.34 -7.35
CA THR A 113 5.95 2.43 -8.78
C THR A 113 6.33 1.14 -9.51
N VAL A 114 7.51 0.57 -9.21
CA VAL A 114 7.95 -0.71 -9.78
C VAL A 114 7.04 -1.85 -9.35
N ALA A 115 6.65 -1.91 -8.07
CA ALA A 115 5.74 -2.93 -7.54
C ALA A 115 4.38 -2.87 -8.22
N ILE A 116 3.82 -1.67 -8.43
CA ILE A 116 2.53 -1.50 -9.13
C ILE A 116 2.65 -1.93 -10.59
N ALA A 117 3.66 -1.44 -11.31
CA ALA A 117 3.82 -1.75 -12.73
C ALA A 117 3.99 -3.25 -12.98
N THR A 118 4.86 -3.91 -12.20
CA THR A 118 5.07 -5.35 -12.28
C THR A 118 3.89 -6.15 -11.74
N GLY A 119 3.18 -5.64 -10.73
CA GLY A 119 1.98 -6.26 -10.17
C GLY A 119 0.81 -6.29 -11.15
N ILE A 120 0.63 -5.23 -11.95
CA ILE A 120 -0.35 -5.19 -13.04
C ILE A 120 -0.04 -6.28 -14.06
N PHE A 121 1.23 -6.42 -14.46
CA PHE A 121 1.65 -7.49 -15.36
C PHE A 121 1.36 -8.88 -14.77
N CYS A 122 1.72 -9.12 -13.51
CA CYS A 122 1.46 -10.41 -12.87
C CYS A 122 -0.05 -10.69 -12.78
N ALA A 123 -0.86 -9.72 -12.35
CA ALA A 123 -2.31 -9.86 -12.27
C ALA A 123 -2.93 -10.16 -13.64
N ALA A 124 -2.44 -9.54 -14.71
CA ALA A 124 -2.91 -9.82 -16.07
C ALA A 124 -2.64 -11.27 -16.51
N GLY A 125 -1.47 -11.82 -16.18
CA GLY A 125 -1.08 -13.18 -16.56
C GLY A 125 -1.89 -14.30 -15.88
N VAL A 126 -2.52 -13.99 -14.73
CA VAL A 126 -3.35 -14.93 -13.94
C VAL A 126 -4.72 -14.34 -13.58
N ALA A 127 -5.26 -13.47 -14.43
CA ALA A 127 -6.44 -12.64 -14.13
C ALA A 127 -7.68 -13.49 -13.78
N ASP A 128 -7.84 -14.63 -14.45
CA ASP A 128 -8.91 -15.60 -14.21
C ASP A 128 -8.87 -16.21 -12.81
N LYS A 129 -7.69 -16.34 -12.21
CA LYS A 129 -7.52 -16.89 -10.85
C LYS A 129 -7.70 -15.81 -9.81
N VAL A 130 -7.01 -14.68 -9.98
CA VAL A 130 -7.00 -13.62 -8.95
C VAL A 130 -8.35 -12.94 -8.78
N TYR A 131 -9.21 -12.96 -9.81
CA TYR A 131 -10.58 -12.45 -9.72
C TYR A 131 -11.40 -13.16 -8.62
N TYR A 132 -11.32 -14.49 -8.55
CA TYR A 132 -12.07 -15.29 -7.57
C TYR A 132 -11.41 -15.33 -6.19
N MET A 133 -10.21 -14.78 -6.03
CA MET A 133 -9.49 -14.79 -4.77
C MET A 133 -9.81 -13.56 -3.94
N GLU A 134 -10.57 -13.73 -2.87
CA GLU A 134 -10.90 -12.64 -1.93
C GLU A 134 -9.64 -11.93 -1.40
N VAL A 135 -8.59 -12.70 -1.14
CA VAL A 135 -7.32 -12.21 -0.61
C VAL A 135 -6.62 -11.24 -1.58
N PHE A 136 -6.78 -11.42 -2.89
CA PHE A 136 -6.26 -10.48 -3.89
C PHE A 136 -6.93 -9.11 -3.75
N TRP A 137 -8.24 -9.08 -3.56
CA TRP A 137 -8.97 -7.84 -3.41
C TRP A 137 -8.69 -7.13 -2.09
N ILE A 138 -8.56 -7.88 -0.99
CA ILE A 138 -8.10 -7.33 0.30
C ILE A 138 -6.72 -6.69 0.12
N LYS A 139 -5.78 -7.37 -0.55
CA LYS A 139 -4.47 -6.81 -0.88
C LYS A 139 -4.60 -5.50 -1.65
N MET A 140 -5.48 -5.43 -2.63
CA MET A 140 -5.68 -4.22 -3.44
C MET A 140 -6.25 -3.07 -2.62
N LEU A 141 -7.25 -3.31 -1.77
CA LEU A 141 -7.83 -2.30 -0.90
C LEU A 141 -6.80 -1.76 0.09
N VAL A 142 -6.02 -2.65 0.71
CA VAL A 142 -4.98 -2.26 1.68
C VAL A 142 -3.82 -1.54 0.98
N LEU A 143 -3.42 -1.96 -0.23
CA LEU A 143 -2.39 -1.28 -1.02
C LEU A 143 -2.81 0.14 -1.40
N ILE A 144 -4.04 0.33 -1.86
CA ILE A 144 -4.59 1.66 -2.20
C ILE A 144 -4.66 2.52 -0.93
N SER A 145 -5.27 1.99 0.14
CA SER A 145 -5.41 2.69 1.42
C SER A 145 -4.05 3.06 2.01
N GLY A 146 -3.07 2.16 1.94
CA GLY A 146 -1.69 2.39 2.40
C GLY A 146 -0.95 3.42 1.58
N SER A 147 -1.12 3.40 0.26
CA SER A 147 -0.55 4.41 -0.63
C SER A 147 -1.14 5.79 -0.31
N CYS A 148 -2.46 5.90 -0.21
CA CYS A 148 -3.15 7.13 0.22
C CYS A 148 -2.69 7.58 1.61
N PHE A 149 -2.57 6.67 2.57
CA PHE A 149 -2.08 6.97 3.91
C PHE A 149 -0.68 7.59 3.89
N VAL A 150 0.24 7.00 3.13
CA VAL A 150 1.62 7.49 3.03
C VAL A 150 1.66 8.87 2.36
N PHE A 151 1.00 9.05 1.22
CA PHE A 151 1.11 10.27 0.41
C PHE A 151 0.24 11.44 0.87
N LEU A 152 -0.93 11.18 1.44
CA LEU A 152 -1.88 12.23 1.84
C LEU A 152 -1.72 12.64 3.30
N PHE A 153 -1.23 11.73 4.17
CA PHE A 153 -1.19 11.98 5.60
C PHE A 153 0.21 11.90 6.19
N LYS A 154 0.88 10.75 6.09
CA LYS A 154 2.17 10.52 6.75
C LYS A 154 3.24 11.48 6.23
N GLN A 155 3.50 11.48 4.93
CA GLN A 155 4.59 12.29 4.37
C GLN A 155 4.32 13.80 4.40
N PRO A 156 3.11 14.29 4.11
CA PRO A 156 2.80 15.69 4.31
C PRO A 156 2.94 16.15 5.77
N LEU A 157 2.63 15.29 6.76
CA LEU A 157 2.83 15.64 8.16
C LEU A 157 4.32 15.70 8.51
N LEU A 158 5.10 14.66 8.15
CA LEU A 158 6.53 14.58 8.45
C LEU A 158 7.35 15.69 7.76
N ASN A 159 6.92 16.14 6.57
CA ASN A 159 7.60 17.22 5.84
C ASN A 159 7.11 18.63 6.21
N SER A 160 6.03 18.77 7.01
CA SER A 160 5.43 20.08 7.29
C SER A 160 6.14 20.88 8.38
N ARG A 161 6.85 20.22 9.29
CA ARG A 161 7.55 20.82 10.43
C ARG A 161 8.62 19.88 10.96
N PRO A 162 9.63 20.39 11.68
CA PRO A 162 10.61 19.57 12.40
C PRO A 162 9.94 18.50 13.28
N HIS A 163 10.52 17.30 13.39
CA HIS A 163 9.89 16.19 14.12
C HIS A 163 9.89 16.38 15.64
N ASP A 164 10.81 17.18 16.18
CA ASP A 164 10.84 17.59 17.59
C ASP A 164 9.64 18.47 17.98
N GLU A 165 9.06 19.21 17.02
CA GLU A 165 7.82 19.98 17.20
C GLU A 165 6.54 19.14 17.02
N ILE A 166 6.65 17.88 16.58
CA ILE A 166 5.51 16.97 16.43
C ILE A 166 5.32 16.18 17.73
N ASN A 167 4.07 16.07 18.19
CA ASN A 167 3.75 15.24 19.35
C ASN A 167 4.31 13.81 19.15
N PRO A 168 5.14 13.29 20.08
CA PRO A 168 5.76 11.97 19.95
C PRO A 168 4.74 10.84 19.76
N TRP A 169 3.55 10.94 20.37
CA TRP A 169 2.48 9.95 20.19
C TRP A 169 1.94 9.92 18.76
N THR A 170 1.87 11.08 18.09
CA THR A 170 1.47 11.15 16.68
C THR A 170 2.50 10.47 15.78
N LEU A 171 3.79 10.66 16.03
CA LEU A 171 4.86 9.98 15.28
C LEU A 171 4.80 8.46 15.46
N ARG A 172 4.60 8.00 16.72
CA ARG A 172 4.45 6.58 17.02
C ARG A 172 3.22 5.98 16.36
N LEU A 173 2.09 6.66 16.41
CA LEU A 173 0.85 6.20 15.78
C LEU A 173 0.99 6.10 14.26
N LEU A 174 1.62 7.09 13.61
CA LEU A 174 1.92 7.05 12.18
C LEU A 174 2.80 5.84 11.82
N ALA A 175 3.85 5.60 12.61
CA ALA A 175 4.78 4.50 12.40
C ALA A 175 4.10 3.13 12.56
N VAL A 176 3.34 2.91 13.65
CA VAL A 176 2.59 1.66 13.88
C VAL A 176 1.56 1.43 12.78
N THR A 177 0.79 2.46 12.41
CA THR A 177 -0.23 2.36 11.36
C THR A 177 0.41 1.99 10.02
N SER A 178 1.52 2.63 9.67
CA SER A 178 2.30 2.32 8.48
C SER A 178 2.79 0.87 8.47
N LEU A 179 3.38 0.41 9.57
CA LEU A 179 3.88 -0.97 9.70
C LEU A 179 2.75 -1.99 9.54
N LEU A 180 1.62 -1.79 10.19
CA LEU A 180 0.46 -2.68 10.08
C LEU A 180 -0.05 -2.76 8.64
N ILE A 181 -0.22 -1.61 7.97
CA ILE A 181 -0.69 -1.58 6.58
C ILE A 181 0.26 -2.36 5.67
N TRP A 182 1.56 -2.04 5.68
CA TRP A 182 2.53 -2.68 4.77
C TRP A 182 2.77 -4.15 5.12
N PHE A 183 2.68 -4.52 6.40
CA PHE A 183 2.67 -5.92 6.81
C PHE A 183 1.47 -6.66 6.21
N THR A 184 0.27 -6.09 6.28
CA THR A 184 -0.93 -6.68 5.68
C THR A 184 -0.82 -6.80 4.16
N VAL A 185 -0.26 -5.81 3.46
CA VAL A 185 0.02 -5.91 2.00
C VAL A 185 0.96 -7.08 1.70
N ALA A 186 2.04 -7.23 2.47
CA ALA A 186 2.99 -8.32 2.29
C ALA A 186 2.39 -9.69 2.62
N ALA A 187 1.66 -9.81 3.73
CA ALA A 187 1.04 -11.04 4.19
C ALA A 187 -0.02 -11.54 3.20
N THR A 188 -0.94 -10.66 2.78
CA THR A 188 -1.95 -10.98 1.75
C THR A 188 -1.29 -11.31 0.40
N GLY A 189 -0.21 -10.61 0.04
CA GLY A 189 0.59 -10.92 -1.14
C GLY A 189 1.17 -12.34 -1.12
N ARG A 190 1.71 -12.80 0.00
CA ARG A 190 2.23 -14.17 0.11
C ARG A 190 1.12 -15.22 0.10
N TRP A 191 -0.02 -14.89 0.70
CA TRP A 191 -1.20 -15.77 0.78
C TRP A 191 -1.80 -16.08 -0.59
N ILE A 192 -1.78 -15.14 -1.54
CA ILE A 192 -2.17 -15.40 -2.94
C ILE A 192 -1.36 -16.56 -3.54
N GLY A 193 -0.09 -16.72 -3.17
CA GLY A 193 0.74 -17.82 -3.65
C GLY A 193 0.53 -19.15 -2.93
N PHE A 194 -0.42 -19.24 -1.99
CA PHE A 194 -0.83 -20.46 -1.29
C PHE A 194 -2.29 -20.83 -1.53
N SER A 195 -3.07 -19.91 -2.11
CA SER A 195 -4.44 -20.13 -2.54
C SER A 195 -4.46 -20.65 -3.98
#